data_AF-A0A1M6NG14-F1
#
_entry.id   AF-A0A1M6NG14-F1
#
_cell.length_a   1.000
_cell.length_b   1.000
_cell.length_c   1.000
_cell.angle_alpha   90.00
_cell.angle_beta   90.00
_cell.angle_gamma   90.00
#
_symmetry.space_group_name_H-M   'P 1'
#
loop_
_entity.id
_entity.type
_entity.pdbx_description
1 polymer ?
#
loop_
_entity_poly.entity_id
_entity_poly.type
_entity_poly.pdbx_seq_one_letter_code
_entity_poly.pdbx_strand_id
1 'polypeptide(L)'
;MFRDRKPKGFFYLNHMTVDGENNIITGVHPTSAAINDAVPFLGIVKEQKEKFGYKYVGADAGYYTAPIAKGLDKLGIKGAIAKRRGPKPKGKMSKLNFTYVEDWDVAMCPEGHSLEYKTTTRQGYREYHSKKEICCNCPKKEKCLYEKAEKRVIRFHVWDEQLRDIDRFTKNTELGKRIYKRRKETIERAFADLKELHGFRYARFRGLDGIKEQSYMSAAAYNMKKLARFLHVFLFFGQFIQNKWYFLISSKNFLFLSKEKGKPV
;
A
#
# COMPACT_ATOMS: atom_id res chain seq x y z
N MET A 1 -1.55 -10.53 16.22
CA MET A 1 -2.93 -10.39 15.69
C MET A 1 -3.22 -11.60 14.83
N PHE A 2 -3.76 -12.65 15.44
CA PHE A 2 -4.31 -13.79 14.72
C PHE A 2 -5.50 -13.26 13.90
N ARG A 3 -5.57 -13.60 12.60
CA ARG A 3 -6.69 -13.21 11.74
C ARG A 3 -7.58 -14.44 11.59
N ASP A 4 -8.69 -14.49 12.33
CA ASP A 4 -9.59 -15.66 12.48
C ASP A 4 -10.25 -16.17 11.19
N ARG A 5 -10.08 -15.46 10.07
CA ARG A 5 -10.64 -15.85 8.75
C ARG A 5 -9.59 -16.18 7.70
N LYS A 6 -8.31 -16.38 8.08
CA LYS A 6 -7.31 -16.89 7.13
C LYS A 6 -7.59 -18.40 6.96
N PRO A 7 -7.93 -18.87 5.75
CA PRO A 7 -8.13 -20.30 5.56
C PRO A 7 -6.82 -21.04 5.88
N LYS A 8 -6.95 -22.18 6.57
CA LYS A 8 -5.82 -23.06 6.98
C LYS A 8 -5.52 -24.03 5.84
N GLY A 9 -4.25 -24.21 5.48
CA GLY A 9 -3.82 -25.03 4.33
C GLY A 9 -2.67 -24.42 3.53
N PHE A 10 -2.32 -25.06 2.41
CA PHE A 10 -1.31 -24.58 1.47
C PHE A 10 -1.95 -23.59 0.48
N PHE A 11 -1.43 -22.37 0.45
CA PHE A 11 -1.93 -21.30 -0.43
C PHE A 11 -0.77 -20.61 -1.13
N TYR A 12 -1.09 -20.00 -2.27
CA TYR A 12 -0.22 -19.07 -2.97
C TYR A 12 -0.80 -17.67 -2.88
N LEU A 13 0.08 -16.67 -2.89
CA LEU A 13 -0.26 -15.26 -3.02
C LEU A 13 0.17 -14.83 -4.40
N ASN A 14 -0.71 -14.16 -5.14
CA ASN A 14 -0.30 -13.52 -6.39
C ASN A 14 -0.16 -12.01 -6.17
N HIS A 15 1.06 -11.49 -6.33
CA HIS A 15 1.32 -10.06 -6.35
C HIS A 15 1.25 -9.59 -7.79
N MET A 16 0.30 -8.70 -8.10
CA MET A 16 0.07 -8.26 -9.47
C MET A 16 0.23 -6.75 -9.58
N THR A 17 0.78 -6.31 -10.71
CA THR A 17 0.84 -4.91 -11.09
C THR A 17 -0.01 -4.64 -12.32
N VAL A 18 -0.73 -3.52 -12.32
CA VAL A 18 -1.49 -3.04 -13.48
C VAL A 18 -1.14 -1.60 -13.80
N ASP A 19 -1.21 -1.23 -15.07
CA ASP A 19 -1.11 0.16 -15.49
C ASP A 19 -2.35 0.94 -15.04
N GLY A 20 -2.16 2.22 -14.72
CA GLY A 20 -3.20 3.06 -14.14
C GLY A 20 -4.15 3.75 -15.10
N GLU A 21 -3.96 3.59 -16.40
CA GLU A 21 -4.74 4.25 -17.44
C GLU A 21 -5.64 3.26 -18.16
N ASN A 22 -5.08 2.14 -18.57
CA ASN A 22 -5.70 1.16 -19.45
C ASN A 22 -6.03 -0.15 -18.72
N ASN A 23 -5.56 -0.32 -17.49
CA ASN A 23 -5.78 -1.50 -16.65
C ASN A 23 -5.27 -2.78 -17.34
N ILE A 24 -4.10 -2.69 -17.97
CA ILE A 24 -3.27 -3.77 -18.50
C ILE A 24 -2.37 -4.28 -17.37
N ILE A 25 -2.24 -5.59 -17.26
CA ILE A 25 -1.34 -6.22 -16.30
C ILE A 25 0.10 -6.06 -16.81
N THR A 26 0.97 -5.47 -15.98
CA THR A 26 2.38 -5.22 -16.32
C THR A 26 3.35 -6.17 -15.62
N GLY A 27 2.85 -7.00 -14.70
CA GLY A 27 3.68 -7.90 -13.89
C GLY A 27 2.84 -8.78 -12.97
N VAL A 28 3.30 -10.02 -12.78
CA VAL A 28 2.71 -11.02 -11.88
C VAL A 28 3.85 -11.76 -11.17
N HIS A 29 3.76 -11.84 -9.85
CA HIS A 29 4.79 -12.40 -8.99
C HIS A 29 4.13 -13.27 -7.93
N PRO A 30 3.85 -14.54 -8.24
CA PRO A 30 3.30 -15.45 -7.26
C PRO A 30 4.35 -15.90 -6.25
N THR A 31 3.95 -15.96 -4.98
CA THR A 31 4.77 -16.39 -3.85
C THR A 31 4.03 -17.39 -2.98
N SER A 32 4.77 -18.11 -2.14
CA SER A 32 4.16 -18.91 -1.07
C SER A 32 3.41 -18.01 -0.09
N ALA A 33 2.26 -18.47 0.43
CA ALA A 33 1.49 -17.73 1.43
C ALA A 33 2.15 -17.62 2.82
N ALA A 34 3.32 -18.26 3.00
CA ALA A 34 4.19 -18.10 4.16
C ALA A 34 4.97 -16.77 4.11
N ILE A 35 5.23 -16.23 2.92
CA ILE A 35 5.99 -14.99 2.74
C ILE A 35 5.09 -13.80 3.07
N ASN A 36 5.63 -12.83 3.82
CA ASN A 36 4.93 -11.58 4.09
C ASN A 36 4.91 -10.71 2.83
N ASP A 37 3.73 -10.20 2.48
CA ASP A 37 3.49 -9.39 1.28
C ASP A 37 4.40 -8.16 1.16
N ALA A 38 4.89 -7.63 2.28
CA ALA A 38 5.80 -6.49 2.29
C ALA A 38 7.19 -6.81 1.70
N VAL A 39 7.59 -8.09 1.70
CA VAL A 39 8.91 -8.54 1.25
C VAL A 39 9.09 -8.36 -0.26
N PRO A 40 8.20 -8.89 -1.14
CA PRO A 40 8.39 -8.74 -2.58
C PRO A 40 8.09 -7.32 -3.09
N PHE A 41 7.33 -6.51 -2.35
CA PHE A 41 6.80 -5.23 -2.84
C PHE A 41 7.85 -4.30 -3.45
N LEU A 42 8.95 -4.04 -2.74
CA LEU A 42 9.99 -3.12 -3.23
C LEU A 42 10.74 -3.67 -4.44
N GLY A 43 10.93 -4.99 -4.52
CA GLY A 43 11.53 -5.64 -5.69
C GLY A 43 10.66 -5.47 -6.93
N ILE A 44 9.34 -5.70 -6.79
CA ILE A 44 8.38 -5.53 -7.88
C ILE A 44 8.34 -4.06 -8.35
N VAL A 45 8.28 -3.12 -7.41
CA VAL A 45 8.27 -1.68 -7.75
C VAL A 45 9.57 -1.27 -8.45
N LYS A 46 10.72 -1.77 -8.02
CA LYS A 46 12.01 -1.54 -8.67
C LYS A 46 12.02 -2.07 -10.10
N GLU A 47 11.59 -3.32 -10.32
CA GLU A 47 11.51 -3.92 -11.65
C GLU A 47 10.63 -3.10 -12.60
N GLN A 48 9.48 -2.64 -12.11
CA GLN A 48 8.54 -1.86 -12.90
C GLN A 48 9.07 -0.45 -13.20
N LYS A 49 9.86 0.13 -12.29
CA LYS A 49 10.63 1.35 -12.56
C LYS A 49 11.65 1.14 -13.66
N GLU A 50 12.41 0.06 -13.61
CA GLU A 50 13.49 -0.23 -14.57
C GLU A 50 12.93 -0.55 -15.95
N LYS A 51 11.85 -1.33 -16.04
CA LYS A 51 11.23 -1.72 -17.31
C LYS A 51 10.44 -0.60 -17.99
N PHE A 52 9.64 0.15 -17.22
CA PHE A 52 8.65 1.08 -17.76
C PHE A 52 8.87 2.54 -17.36
N GLY A 53 9.81 2.82 -16.44
CA GLY A 53 10.10 4.17 -15.96
C GLY A 53 9.07 4.73 -14.98
N TYR A 54 8.21 3.90 -14.38
CA TYR A 54 7.15 4.37 -13.48
C TYR A 54 7.70 5.16 -12.28
N LYS A 55 7.15 6.35 -12.06
CA LYS A 55 7.54 7.26 -10.95
C LYS A 55 6.60 7.22 -9.75
N TYR A 56 5.44 6.60 -9.90
CA TYR A 56 4.39 6.61 -8.90
C TYR A 56 3.76 5.23 -8.75
N VAL A 57 3.39 4.88 -7.51
CA VAL A 57 2.73 3.61 -7.19
C VAL A 57 1.49 3.84 -6.33
N GLY A 58 0.36 3.22 -6.70
CA GLY A 58 -0.80 3.11 -5.81
C GLY A 58 -0.86 1.72 -5.17
N ALA A 59 -0.96 1.65 -3.85
CA ALA A 59 -0.98 0.37 -3.13
C ALA A 59 -1.99 0.34 -1.98
N ASP A 60 -2.38 -0.86 -1.55
CA ASP A 60 -3.26 -1.07 -0.40
C ASP A 60 -2.68 -0.50 0.91
N ALA A 61 -3.57 -0.16 1.84
CA ALA A 61 -3.19 0.26 3.20
C ALA A 61 -2.33 -0.77 3.96
N GLY A 62 -2.32 -2.03 3.51
CA GLY A 62 -1.43 -3.06 4.04
C GLY A 62 0.06 -2.79 3.81
N TYR A 63 0.41 -2.04 2.75
CA TYR A 63 1.77 -1.67 2.41
C TYR A 63 2.25 -0.39 3.10
N TYR A 64 1.39 0.26 3.89
CA TYR A 64 1.76 1.42 4.71
C TYR A 64 2.65 0.97 5.88
N THR A 65 3.95 0.86 5.63
CA THR A 65 4.96 0.44 6.62
C THR A 65 6.24 1.26 6.45
N ALA A 66 6.97 1.48 7.54
CA ALA A 66 8.18 2.30 7.53
C ALA A 66 9.27 1.76 6.57
N PRO A 67 9.55 0.43 6.50
CA PRO A 67 10.50 -0.10 5.53
C PRO A 67 10.10 0.14 4.08
N ILE A 68 8.82 -0.01 3.75
CA ILE A 68 8.32 0.28 2.39
C ILE A 68 8.45 1.77 2.08
N ALA A 69 8.08 2.64 3.01
CA ALA A 69 8.19 4.08 2.82
C ALA A 69 9.64 4.49 2.54
N LYS A 70 10.60 3.96 3.32
CA LYS A 70 12.01 4.22 3.09
C LYS A 70 12.52 3.61 1.78
N GLY A 71 12.02 2.44 1.39
CA GLY A 71 12.37 1.81 0.12
C GLY A 71 11.88 2.60 -1.09
N LEU A 72 10.65 3.12 -1.05
CA LEU A 72 10.09 3.97 -2.11
C LEU A 72 10.86 5.28 -2.25
N ASP A 73 11.20 5.90 -1.12
CA ASP A 73 12.07 7.09 -1.05
C ASP A 73 13.43 6.84 -1.74
N LYS A 74 14.13 5.75 -1.36
CA LYS A 74 15.39 5.34 -2.01
C LYS A 74 15.25 5.06 -3.51
N LEU A 75 14.10 4.54 -3.93
CA LEU A 75 13.79 4.31 -5.35
C LEU A 75 13.34 5.58 -6.07
N GLY A 76 13.19 6.73 -5.40
CA GLY A 76 12.65 7.95 -5.99
C GLY A 76 11.22 7.79 -6.52
N ILE A 77 10.43 6.89 -5.92
CA ILE A 77 9.03 6.64 -6.28
C ILE A 77 8.11 7.20 -5.22
N LYS A 78 7.07 7.92 -5.66
CA LYS A 78 6.04 8.43 -4.76
C LYS A 78 4.89 7.43 -4.62
N GLY A 79 4.61 7.01 -3.39
CA GLY A 79 3.54 6.07 -3.07
C GLY A 79 2.24 6.77 -2.68
N ALA A 80 1.14 6.45 -3.35
CA ALA A 80 -0.22 6.79 -2.93
C ALA A 80 -0.82 5.63 -2.12
N ILE A 81 -0.62 5.66 -0.80
CA ILE A 81 -0.97 4.55 0.11
C ILE A 81 -1.75 5.09 1.31
N ALA A 82 -2.90 4.51 1.62
CA ALA A 82 -3.68 4.92 2.77
C ALA A 82 -3.00 4.54 4.09
N LYS A 83 -2.95 5.50 5.01
CA LYS A 83 -2.50 5.30 6.38
C LYS A 83 -3.31 4.21 7.07
N ARG A 84 -2.62 3.18 7.55
CA ARG A 84 -3.24 2.15 8.39
C ARG A 84 -3.50 2.70 9.79
N ARG A 85 -4.78 2.73 10.21
CA ARG A 85 -5.13 2.97 11.61
C ARG A 85 -4.82 1.70 12.40
N GLY A 86 -3.88 1.78 13.34
CA GLY A 86 -3.53 0.66 14.22
C GLY A 86 -4.73 0.27 15.12
N PRO A 87 -4.78 -0.98 15.60
CA PRO A 87 -5.77 -1.37 16.59
C PRO A 87 -5.58 -0.50 17.84
N LYS A 88 -6.67 0.10 18.32
CA LYS A 88 -6.68 0.86 19.57
C LYS A 88 -7.77 0.29 20.48
N PRO A 89 -7.53 0.22 21.80
CA PRO A 89 -8.61 -0.02 22.75
C PRO A 89 -9.71 1.02 22.56
N LYS A 90 -10.97 0.58 22.65
CA LYS A 90 -12.14 1.45 22.48
C LYS A 90 -12.07 2.59 23.50
N GLY A 91 -12.37 3.82 23.06
CA GLY A 91 -12.32 5.01 23.91
C GLY A 91 -10.93 5.61 24.21
N LYS A 92 -9.84 4.91 23.88
CA LYS A 92 -8.47 5.43 24.12
C LYS A 92 -7.94 6.27 22.96
N MET A 93 -7.07 7.24 23.30
CA MET A 93 -6.33 8.07 22.35
C MET A 93 -5.27 7.25 21.61
N SER A 94 -5.00 7.65 20.38
CA SER A 94 -4.00 7.02 19.50
C SER A 94 -2.76 7.89 19.37
N LYS A 95 -1.69 7.35 18.76
CA LYS A 95 -0.51 8.13 18.35
C LYS A 95 -0.88 9.36 17.49
N LEU A 96 -1.96 9.29 16.71
CA LEU A 96 -2.40 10.38 15.84
C LEU A 96 -2.89 11.61 16.59
N ASN A 97 -3.16 11.49 17.90
CA ASN A 97 -3.54 12.61 18.74
C ASN A 97 -2.30 13.38 19.27
N PHE A 98 -1.10 12.88 19.00
CA PHE A 98 0.15 13.49 19.46
C PHE A 98 0.89 14.06 18.24
N THR A 99 1.45 15.24 18.41
CA THR A 99 2.19 15.94 17.35
C THR A 99 3.66 15.84 17.65
N TYR A 100 4.45 15.34 16.72
CA TYR A 100 5.91 15.39 16.84
C TYR A 100 6.41 16.76 16.35
N VAL A 101 7.23 17.42 17.16
CA VAL A 101 7.87 18.70 16.88
C VAL A 101 9.35 18.42 16.66
N GLU A 102 9.82 18.61 15.44
CA GLU A 102 11.17 18.23 15.02
C GLU A 102 12.24 19.13 15.65
N ASP A 103 11.99 20.44 15.69
CA ASP A 103 12.96 21.44 16.21
C ASP A 103 13.40 21.17 17.65
N TRP A 104 12.52 20.55 18.45
CA TRP A 104 12.74 20.30 19.87
C TRP A 104 12.93 18.81 20.18
N ASP A 105 12.83 17.92 19.17
CA ASP A 105 12.78 16.46 19.33
C ASP A 105 11.85 16.01 20.48
N VAL A 106 10.61 16.50 20.46
CA VAL A 106 9.57 16.13 21.43
C VAL A 106 8.27 15.74 20.77
N ALA A 107 7.49 14.92 21.46
CA ALA A 107 6.10 14.69 21.10
C ALA A 107 5.17 15.50 22.02
N MET A 108 4.34 16.34 21.44
CA MET A 108 3.36 17.16 22.16
C MET A 108 2.06 16.37 22.34
N CYS A 109 1.55 16.38 23.57
CA CYS A 109 0.23 15.82 23.88
C CYS A 109 -0.90 16.81 23.56
N PRO A 110 -2.16 16.34 23.49
CA PRO A 110 -3.32 17.23 23.26
C PRO A 110 -3.54 18.32 24.30
N GLU A 111 -2.94 18.21 25.49
CA GLU A 111 -2.97 19.23 26.54
C GLU A 111 -1.79 20.20 26.47
N GLY A 112 -0.91 20.07 25.47
CA GLY A 112 0.24 20.96 25.29
C GLY A 112 1.48 20.59 26.11
N HIS A 113 1.50 19.46 26.82
CA HIS A 113 2.70 18.99 27.51
C HIS A 113 3.61 18.18 26.57
N SER A 114 4.93 18.39 26.70
CA SER A 114 5.94 17.66 25.95
C SER A 114 6.20 16.27 26.53
N LEU A 115 6.47 15.33 25.63
CA LEU A 115 7.00 14.01 25.90
C LEU A 115 8.44 13.99 25.38
N GLU A 116 9.38 13.76 26.28
CA GLU A 116 10.82 13.80 26.00
C GLU A 116 11.29 12.46 25.43
N TYR A 117 12.27 12.51 24.52
CA TYR A 117 12.94 11.32 24.01
C TYR A 117 13.57 10.53 25.16
N LYS A 118 13.37 9.20 25.15
CA LYS A 118 13.96 8.31 26.16
C LYS A 118 14.95 7.31 25.59
N THR A 119 14.57 6.62 24.52
CA THR A 119 15.38 5.55 23.94
C THR A 119 14.94 5.23 22.52
N THR A 120 15.75 4.44 21.82
CA THR A 120 15.38 3.84 20.54
C THR A 120 15.48 2.33 20.64
N THR A 121 14.40 1.64 20.30
CA THR A 121 14.37 0.18 20.33
C THR A 121 15.21 -0.43 19.20
N ARG A 122 15.62 -1.69 19.35
CA ARG A 122 16.35 -2.44 18.30
C ARG A 122 15.57 -2.53 16.98
N GLN A 123 14.25 -2.44 17.02
CA GLN A 123 13.38 -2.41 15.85
C GLN A 123 13.26 -1.02 15.22
N GLY A 124 14.02 -0.02 15.68
CA GLY A 124 14.06 1.32 15.10
C GLY A 124 12.90 2.23 15.54
N TYR A 125 12.31 2.01 16.72
CA TYR A 125 11.28 2.92 17.27
C TYR A 125 11.89 3.83 18.33
N ARG A 126 11.82 5.14 18.11
CA ARG A 126 12.08 6.18 19.11
C ARG A 126 10.91 6.25 20.08
N GLU A 127 11.18 6.20 21.37
CA GLU A 127 10.20 6.27 22.45
C GLU A 127 10.24 7.65 23.12
N TYR A 128 9.06 8.28 23.24
CA TYR A 128 8.86 9.56 23.89
C TYR A 128 7.95 9.38 25.09
N HIS A 129 8.40 9.82 26.26
CA HIS A 129 7.75 9.54 27.54
C HIS A 129 7.19 10.82 28.15
N SER A 130 5.94 10.76 28.64
CA SER A 130 5.41 11.83 29.48
C SER A 130 5.96 11.73 30.90
N LYS A 131 5.97 12.86 31.60
CA LYS A 131 6.22 12.94 33.05
C LYS A 131 5.01 12.42 33.82
N LYS A 132 5.25 11.64 34.87
CA LYS A 132 4.17 10.99 35.67
C LYS A 132 3.37 12.05 36.44
N GLU A 133 4.08 13.07 36.91
CA GLU A 133 3.60 14.19 37.70
C GLU A 133 2.61 15.05 36.90
N ILE A 134 2.82 15.15 35.59
CA ILE A 134 1.90 15.85 34.68
C ILE A 134 0.67 14.98 34.40
N CYS A 135 0.86 13.69 34.19
CA CYS A 135 -0.22 12.78 33.83
C CYS A 135 -1.15 12.40 34.99
N CYS A 136 -0.68 12.46 36.24
CA CYS A 136 -1.50 12.08 37.40
C CYS A 136 -2.70 13.01 37.58
N ASN A 137 -2.53 14.31 37.29
CA ASN A 137 -3.52 15.38 37.43
C ASN A 137 -4.17 15.80 36.09
N CYS A 138 -3.94 15.05 35.02
CA CYS A 138 -4.44 15.42 33.69
C CYS A 138 -5.95 15.14 33.54
N PRO A 139 -6.77 16.09 33.05
CA PRO A 139 -8.20 15.89 32.87
C PRO A 139 -8.53 14.81 31.82
N LYS A 140 -7.61 14.52 30.90
CA LYS A 140 -7.77 13.49 29.85
C LYS A 140 -7.13 12.16 30.22
N LYS A 141 -6.69 11.94 31.47
CA LYS A 141 -5.98 10.74 31.93
C LYS A 141 -6.68 9.44 31.55
N GLU A 142 -7.98 9.32 31.78
CA GLU A 142 -8.75 8.11 31.45
C GLU A 142 -8.78 7.79 29.95
N LYS A 143 -8.83 8.81 29.09
CA LYS A 143 -8.83 8.63 27.63
C LYS A 143 -7.41 8.46 27.09
N CYS A 144 -6.40 9.03 27.77
CA CYS A 144 -5.02 9.06 27.33
C CYS A 144 -4.22 7.82 27.75
N LEU A 145 -4.27 7.42 29.02
CA LEU A 145 -3.46 6.32 29.55
C LEU A 145 -4.13 4.96 29.35
N TYR A 146 -3.32 3.93 29.13
CA TYR A 146 -3.80 2.55 29.16
C TYR A 146 -3.98 2.08 30.60
N GLU A 147 -4.70 0.97 30.80
CA GLU A 147 -4.86 0.38 32.14
C GLU A 147 -3.50 0.14 32.79
N LYS A 148 -3.39 0.50 34.08
CA LYS A 148 -2.17 0.39 34.90
C LYS A 148 -0.97 1.24 34.41
N ALA A 149 -1.13 2.07 33.39
CA ALA A 149 -0.07 2.97 32.94
C ALA A 149 -0.09 4.28 33.76
N GLU A 150 1.06 4.65 34.32
CA GLU A 150 1.23 5.92 35.06
C GLU A 150 1.70 7.08 34.18
N LYS A 151 2.21 6.75 32.98
CA LYS A 151 2.71 7.69 31.99
C LYS A 151 2.35 7.23 30.58
N ARG A 152 2.34 8.17 29.65
CA ARG A 152 2.11 7.92 28.23
C ARG A 152 3.44 7.70 27.54
N VAL A 153 3.49 6.65 26.71
CA VAL A 153 4.63 6.36 25.82
C VAL A 153 4.14 6.44 24.38
N ILE A 154 4.78 7.27 23.57
CA ILE A 154 4.52 7.38 22.13
C ILE A 154 5.75 6.90 21.37
N ARG A 155 5.51 6.14 20.30
CA ARG A 155 6.57 5.56 19.48
C ARG A 155 6.53 6.10 18.05
N PHE A 156 7.64 6.64 17.58
CA PHE A 156 7.86 7.02 16.19
C PHE A 156 8.94 6.12 15.59
N HIS A 157 8.74 5.62 14.37
CA HIS A 157 9.82 4.88 13.71
C HIS A 157 10.91 5.88 13.29
N VAL A 158 12.16 5.46 13.18
CA VAL A 158 13.26 6.28 12.62
C VAL A 158 13.01 6.73 11.16
N TRP A 159 12.00 6.16 10.50
CA TRP A 159 11.57 6.48 9.14
C TRP A 159 10.12 6.98 9.12
N ASP A 160 9.66 7.61 10.21
CA ASP A 160 8.32 8.21 10.30
C ASP A 160 8.18 9.38 9.31
N GLU A 161 9.26 10.07 8.97
CA GLU A 161 9.23 11.15 7.97
C GLU A 161 8.86 10.63 6.58
N GLN A 162 9.43 9.51 6.14
CA GLN A 162 9.04 8.90 4.86
C GLN A 162 7.57 8.42 4.87
N LEU A 163 7.03 8.04 6.04
CA LEU A 163 5.60 7.76 6.18
C LEU A 163 4.76 9.04 6.05
N ARG A 164 5.24 10.16 6.59
CA ARG A 164 4.60 11.47 6.45
C ARG A 164 4.65 11.96 5.01
N ASP A 165 5.71 11.69 4.28
CA ASP A 165 5.80 11.99 2.84
C ASP A 165 4.73 11.29 2.03
N ILE A 166 4.50 10.00 2.30
CA ILE A 166 3.39 9.25 1.70
C ILE A 166 2.05 9.89 2.07
N ASP A 167 1.84 10.25 3.34
CA ASP A 167 0.62 10.92 3.80
C ASP A 167 0.42 12.26 3.07
N ARG A 168 1.46 13.11 2.99
CA ARG A 168 1.47 14.41 2.31
C ARG A 168 1.16 14.23 0.83
N PHE A 169 1.85 13.33 0.15
CA PHE A 169 1.61 13.07 -1.27
C PHE A 169 0.18 12.58 -1.51
N THR A 170 -0.27 11.57 -0.76
CA THR A 170 -1.59 10.93 -0.94
C THR A 170 -2.74 11.91 -0.68
N LYS A 171 -2.62 12.78 0.33
CA LYS A 171 -3.73 13.64 0.79
C LYS A 171 -3.65 15.09 0.32
N ASN A 172 -2.46 15.63 0.12
CA ASN A 172 -2.29 17.06 -0.13
C ASN A 172 -2.02 17.37 -1.61
N THR A 173 -1.78 16.36 -2.45
CA THR A 173 -1.60 16.55 -3.90
C THR A 173 -2.79 16.00 -4.69
N GLU A 174 -3.18 16.69 -5.75
CA GLU A 174 -4.23 16.20 -6.66
C GLU A 174 -3.84 14.89 -7.33
N LEU A 175 -2.57 14.79 -7.74
CA LEU A 175 -2.04 13.58 -8.36
C LEU A 175 -2.13 12.37 -7.42
N GLY A 176 -1.69 12.51 -6.16
CA GLY A 176 -1.78 11.45 -5.17
C GLY A 176 -3.23 11.01 -4.89
N LYS A 177 -4.16 11.97 -4.80
CA LYS A 177 -5.60 11.68 -4.67
C LYS A 177 -6.14 10.91 -5.88
N ARG A 178 -5.77 11.32 -7.10
CA ARG A 178 -6.20 10.68 -8.35
C ARG A 178 -5.70 9.24 -8.44
N ILE A 179 -4.42 9.00 -8.13
CA ILE A 179 -3.82 7.66 -8.09
C ILE A 179 -4.56 6.81 -7.06
N TYR A 180 -4.69 7.31 -5.82
CA TYR A 180 -5.37 6.57 -4.76
C TYR A 180 -6.82 6.21 -5.12
N LYS A 181 -7.57 7.13 -5.75
CA LYS A 181 -8.95 6.88 -6.22
C LYS A 181 -9.00 5.82 -7.31
N ARG A 182 -8.11 5.87 -8.32
CA ARG A 182 -8.08 4.90 -9.44
C ARG A 182 -7.63 3.51 -9.04
N ARG A 183 -6.84 3.38 -7.97
CA ARG A 183 -6.31 2.10 -7.49
C ARG A 183 -7.42 1.06 -7.29
N LYS A 184 -8.54 1.41 -6.63
CA LYS A 184 -9.66 0.49 -6.38
C LYS A 184 -10.39 0.07 -7.66
N GLU A 185 -10.40 0.92 -8.69
CA GLU A 185 -11.13 0.67 -9.94
C GLU A 185 -10.37 -0.23 -10.90
N THR A 186 -9.03 -0.22 -10.80
CA THR A 186 -8.13 -0.91 -11.72
C THR A 186 -7.80 -2.30 -11.20
N ILE A 187 -7.03 -2.39 -10.11
CA ILE A 187 -6.47 -3.67 -9.67
C ILE A 187 -7.54 -4.65 -9.19
N GLU A 188 -8.57 -4.18 -8.48
CA GLU A 188 -9.66 -5.04 -7.99
C GLU A 188 -10.48 -5.60 -9.16
N ARG A 189 -10.66 -4.80 -10.23
CA ARG A 189 -11.32 -5.26 -11.46
C ARG A 189 -10.51 -6.30 -12.20
N ALA A 190 -9.20 -6.07 -12.39
CA ALA A 190 -8.33 -7.05 -13.04
C ALA A 190 -8.32 -8.38 -12.28
N PHE A 191 -8.28 -8.32 -10.94
CA PHE A 191 -8.38 -9.49 -10.09
C PHE A 191 -9.73 -10.23 -10.20
N ALA A 192 -10.84 -9.49 -10.20
CA ALA A 192 -12.17 -10.06 -10.39
C ALA A 192 -12.28 -10.76 -11.75
N ASP A 193 -11.83 -10.10 -12.83
CA ASP A 193 -11.84 -10.68 -14.17
C ASP A 193 -11.00 -11.95 -14.23
N LEU A 194 -9.79 -11.95 -13.65
CA LEU A 194 -8.95 -13.14 -13.59
C LEU A 194 -9.66 -14.30 -12.87
N LYS A 195 -10.29 -14.02 -11.72
CA LYS A 195 -10.98 -15.05 -10.94
C LYS A 195 -12.17 -15.65 -11.65
N GLU A 196 -13.03 -14.80 -12.21
CA GLU A 196 -14.34 -15.21 -12.72
C GLU A 196 -14.26 -15.64 -14.19
N LEU A 197 -13.40 -15.02 -15.01
CA LEU A 197 -13.31 -15.29 -16.45
C LEU A 197 -12.09 -16.11 -16.87
N HIS A 198 -11.05 -16.20 -16.03
CA HIS A 198 -9.79 -16.86 -16.38
C HIS A 198 -9.42 -18.00 -15.42
N GLY A 199 -10.39 -18.47 -14.61
CA GLY A 199 -10.21 -19.63 -13.74
C GLY A 199 -9.18 -19.43 -12.62
N PHE A 200 -8.85 -18.18 -12.28
CA PHE A 200 -7.80 -17.82 -11.31
C PHE A 200 -8.26 -17.95 -9.85
N ARG A 201 -9.50 -18.41 -9.62
CA ARG A 201 -10.02 -18.69 -8.27
C ARG A 201 -9.29 -19.85 -7.58
N TYR A 202 -8.78 -20.81 -8.35
CA TYR A 202 -8.12 -22.01 -7.84
C TYR A 202 -6.72 -22.17 -8.42
N ALA A 203 -5.81 -22.66 -7.59
CA ALA A 203 -4.50 -23.15 -8.02
C ALA A 203 -4.68 -24.47 -8.77
N ARG A 204 -4.50 -24.47 -10.10
CA ARG A 204 -4.63 -25.68 -10.92
C ARG A 204 -3.40 -26.57 -10.87
N PHE A 205 -2.24 -25.96 -10.66
CA PHE A 205 -0.96 -26.65 -10.57
C PHE A 205 -0.42 -26.66 -9.15
N ARG A 206 0.49 -27.59 -8.87
CA ARG A 206 1.25 -27.68 -7.63
C ARG A 206 2.66 -27.12 -7.83
N GLY A 207 3.24 -26.56 -6.77
CA GLY A 207 4.56 -25.93 -6.82
C GLY A 207 4.51 -24.50 -7.36
N LEU A 208 5.53 -23.71 -7.03
CA LEU A 208 5.59 -22.30 -7.42
C LEU A 208 5.68 -22.12 -8.94
N ASP A 209 6.37 -23.02 -9.65
CA ASP A 209 6.58 -22.86 -11.09
C ASP A 209 5.29 -23.09 -11.88
N GLY A 210 4.48 -24.09 -11.52
CA GLY A 210 3.15 -24.26 -12.13
C GLY A 210 2.21 -23.09 -11.84
N ILE A 211 2.31 -22.47 -10.65
CA ILE A 211 1.52 -21.27 -10.33
C ILE A 211 2.01 -20.04 -11.07
N LYS A 212 3.33 -19.90 -11.29
CA LYS A 212 3.88 -18.86 -12.18
C LYS A 212 3.31 -19.01 -13.57
N GLU A 213 3.37 -20.21 -14.15
CA GLU A 213 2.84 -20.47 -15.49
C GLU A 213 1.36 -20.11 -15.58
N GLN A 214 0.52 -20.60 -14.66
CA GLN A 214 -0.89 -20.22 -14.59
C GLN A 214 -1.08 -18.70 -14.51
N SER A 215 -0.31 -18.01 -13.65
CA SER A 215 -0.41 -16.56 -13.46
C SER A 215 -0.03 -15.78 -14.71
N TYR A 216 1.05 -16.16 -15.39
CA TYR A 216 1.48 -15.54 -16.63
C TYR A 216 0.48 -15.77 -17.75
N MET A 217 -0.01 -17.01 -17.93
CA MET A 217 -0.96 -17.34 -18.99
C MET A 217 -2.31 -16.64 -18.78
N SER A 218 -2.82 -16.60 -17.55
CA SER A 218 -4.05 -15.86 -17.23
C SER A 218 -3.89 -14.36 -17.46
N ALA A 219 -2.74 -13.78 -17.06
CA ALA A 219 -2.45 -12.35 -17.29
C ALA A 219 -2.32 -12.02 -18.78
N ALA A 220 -1.66 -12.88 -19.57
CA ALA A 220 -1.54 -12.73 -21.01
C ALA A 220 -2.90 -12.77 -21.69
N ALA A 221 -3.75 -13.75 -21.37
CA ALA A 221 -5.11 -13.86 -21.91
C ALA A 221 -5.97 -12.64 -21.55
N TYR A 222 -5.85 -12.15 -20.31
CA TYR A 222 -6.52 -10.92 -19.88
C TYR A 222 -6.07 -9.71 -20.71
N ASN A 223 -4.75 -9.51 -20.85
CA ASN A 223 -4.18 -8.42 -21.62
C ASN A 223 -4.61 -8.47 -23.09
N MET A 224 -4.59 -9.65 -23.72
CA MET A 224 -5.05 -9.82 -25.11
C MET A 224 -6.51 -9.40 -25.28
N LYS A 225 -7.41 -9.81 -24.38
CA LYS A 225 -8.82 -9.37 -24.41
C LYS A 225 -8.96 -7.85 -24.26
N LYS A 226 -8.17 -7.24 -23.37
CA LYS A 226 -8.18 -5.78 -23.16
C LYS A 226 -7.69 -5.03 -24.38
N LEU A 227 -6.57 -5.46 -24.97
CA LEU A 227 -6.01 -4.88 -26.19
C LEU A 227 -6.99 -5.00 -27.37
N ALA A 228 -7.61 -6.17 -27.55
CA ALA A 228 -8.64 -6.36 -28.59
C ALA A 228 -9.81 -5.39 -28.43
N ARG A 229 -10.27 -5.13 -27.20
CA ARG A 229 -11.32 -4.14 -26.92
C ARG A 229 -10.87 -2.71 -27.23
N PHE A 230 -9.64 -2.35 -26.89
CA PHE A 230 -9.11 -1.02 -27.23
C PHE A 230 -9.00 -0.83 -28.74
N LEU A 231 -8.49 -1.83 -29.46
CA LEU A 231 -8.40 -1.82 -30.92
C LEU A 231 -9.79 -1.75 -31.57
N HIS A 232 -10.76 -2.51 -31.06
CA HIS A 232 -12.13 -2.46 -31.58
C HIS A 232 -12.75 -1.07 -31.43
N VAL A 233 -12.63 -0.45 -30.25
CA VAL A 233 -13.11 0.93 -30.04
C VAL A 233 -12.39 1.90 -30.97
N PHE A 234 -11.06 1.77 -31.11
CA PHE A 234 -10.27 2.63 -31.97
C PHE A 234 -10.65 2.50 -33.45
N LEU A 235 -10.83 1.27 -33.96
CA LEU A 235 -11.15 1.03 -35.37
C LEU A 235 -12.59 1.44 -35.72
N PHE A 236 -13.56 1.13 -34.85
CA PHE A 236 -14.97 1.39 -35.14
C PHE A 236 -15.42 2.83 -34.81
N PHE A 237 -14.85 3.48 -33.78
CA PHE A 237 -15.16 4.87 -33.45
C PHE A 237 -14.14 5.87 -34.03
N GLY A 238 -12.92 5.43 -34.37
CA GLY A 238 -11.92 6.28 -35.01
C GLY A 238 -12.28 6.69 -36.44
N GLN A 239 -13.17 5.96 -37.11
CA GLN A 239 -13.75 6.37 -38.39
C GLN A 239 -14.74 7.55 -38.27
N PHE A 240 -15.22 7.89 -37.07
CA PHE A 240 -16.10 9.05 -36.85
C PHE A 240 -15.35 10.34 -36.48
N ILE A 241 -14.04 10.27 -36.21
CA ILE A 241 -13.22 11.42 -35.77
C ILE A 241 -11.95 11.48 -36.62
N GLN A 242 -12.09 11.71 -37.93
CA GLN A 242 -10.96 12.09 -38.79
C GLN A 242 -10.55 13.56 -38.63
N ASN A 243 -11.26 14.37 -37.85
CA ASN A 243 -10.89 15.77 -37.63
C ASN A 243 -10.53 16.02 -36.16
N LYS A 244 -9.22 16.21 -35.94
CA LYS A 244 -8.50 16.50 -34.69
C LYS A 244 -8.31 15.28 -33.80
N TRP A 245 -7.06 14.78 -33.70
CA TRP A 245 -6.31 14.54 -32.45
C TRP A 245 -4.92 13.96 -32.82
N TYR A 246 -4.04 14.81 -33.38
CA TYR A 246 -2.59 14.63 -33.25
C TYR A 246 -2.20 15.08 -31.84
N PHE A 247 -2.41 14.26 -30.81
CA PHE A 247 -1.83 14.51 -29.49
C PHE A 247 -1.85 13.25 -28.61
N LEU A 248 -1.10 12.21 -28.98
CA LEU A 248 -0.97 11.02 -28.13
C LEU A 248 0.39 10.34 -28.30
N ILE A 249 1.47 11.07 -28.07
CA ILE A 249 2.74 10.49 -27.61
C ILE A 249 3.35 11.43 -26.56
N SER A 250 2.94 11.27 -25.30
CA SER A 250 3.78 11.51 -24.11
C SER A 250 2.91 11.55 -22.85
N SER A 251 2.92 10.46 -22.08
CA SER A 251 3.18 10.55 -20.64
C SER A 251 3.27 9.14 -20.05
N LYS A 252 4.50 8.70 -19.79
CA LYS A 252 4.80 7.68 -18.78
C LYS A 252 4.10 8.09 -17.46
N ASN A 253 3.65 7.11 -16.65
CA ASN A 253 4.03 7.01 -15.22
C ASN A 253 2.97 6.46 -14.21
N PHE A 254 2.18 5.39 -14.40
CA PHE A 254 1.47 4.81 -13.22
C PHE A 254 1.38 3.28 -13.17
N LEU A 255 1.72 2.74 -11.99
CA LEU A 255 1.63 1.33 -11.62
C LEU A 255 0.72 1.17 -10.38
N PHE A 256 -0.23 0.24 -10.42
CA PHE A 256 -1.09 -0.14 -9.29
C PHE A 256 -0.80 -1.57 -8.85
N LEU A 257 -0.62 -1.77 -7.55
CA LEU A 257 -0.31 -3.07 -6.95
C LEU A 257 -1.35 -3.46 -5.89
N SER A 258 -1.89 -4.67 -5.99
CA SER A 258 -2.69 -5.30 -4.93
C SER A 258 -2.51 -6.82 -4.99
N LYS A 259 -3.07 -7.52 -4.01
CA LYS A 259 -2.92 -8.97 -3.84
C LYS A 259 -4.28 -9.64 -3.77
N GLU A 260 -4.34 -10.86 -4.29
CA GLU A 260 -5.42 -11.79 -3.98
C GLU A 260 -4.90 -13.23 -3.81
N LYS A 261 -5.68 -14.02 -3.08
CA LYS A 261 -5.40 -15.43 -2.80
C LYS A 261 -6.24 -16.33 -3.70
N GLY A 262 -5.60 -17.30 -4.33
CA GLY A 262 -6.30 -18.48 -4.87
C GLY A 262 -6.70 -19.43 -3.75
N LYS A 263 -7.87 -20.07 -3.86
CA LYS A 263 -8.29 -21.16 -2.97
C LYS A 263 -7.60 -22.47 -3.40
N PRO A 264 -7.35 -23.42 -2.49
CA PRO A 264 -6.92 -24.75 -2.86
C PRO A 264 -8.10 -25.49 -3.50
N VAL A 265 -7.80 -26.49 -4.31
CA VAL A 265 -8.77 -27.51 -4.74
C VAL A 265 -9.08 -28.41 -3.56
#